data_AF-N9T4I0-F1
#
_entry.id   AF-N9T4I0-F1
#
_cell.length_a   1.000
_cell.length_b   1.000
_cell.length_c   1.000
_cell.angle_alpha   90.00
_cell.angle_beta   90.00
_cell.angle_gamma   90.00
#
_symmetry.space_group_name_H-M   'P 1'
#
loop_
_entity.id
_entity.type
_entity.pdbx_description
1 polymer ?
#
loop_
_entity_poly.entity_id
_entity_poly.type
_entity_poly.pdbx_seq_one_letter_code
_entity_poly.pdbx_strand_id
1 'polypeptide(L)'
;MEGLKQVRANQKGFYKDRLIQDGEIFAVGEDETGLWFEDLDPKPVGTDTNSNYSRMNKEALTAAAAAKNIELNGSETKAQLVELLEEADLLQ
;
A
#
# COMPACT_ATOMS: atom_id res chain seq x y z
N MET A 1 -19.44 11.66 2.39
CA MET A 1 -19.80 10.39 1.75
C MET A 1 -18.98 9.34 2.46
N GLU A 2 -19.60 8.46 3.25
CA GLU A 2 -18.88 7.38 3.92
C GLU A 2 -18.44 6.40 2.83
N GLY A 3 -17.12 6.27 2.64
CA GLY A 3 -16.56 5.24 1.76
C GLY A 3 -16.87 3.87 2.34
N LEU A 4 -17.39 2.96 1.52
CA LEU A 4 -17.58 1.56 1.90
C LEU A 4 -16.50 0.76 1.19
N LYS A 5 -15.82 -0.09 1.95
CA LYS A 5 -14.83 -1.04 1.42
C LYS A 5 -15.38 -2.46 1.51
N GLN A 6 -14.93 -3.31 0.59
CA GLN A 6 -15.30 -4.72 0.59
C GLN A 6 -14.31 -5.51 1.44
N VAL A 7 -14.84 -6.30 2.37
CA VAL A 7 -14.08 -7.19 3.23
C VAL A 7 -14.59 -8.61 3.11
N ARG A 8 -13.73 -9.57 3.39
CA ARG A 8 -14.02 -11.00 3.47
C ARG A 8 -13.88 -11.45 4.91
N ALA A 9 -14.91 -12.08 5.43
CA ALA A 9 -14.84 -12.73 6.73
C ALA A 9 -13.90 -13.94 6.68
N ASN A 10 -13.00 -14.04 7.65
CA ASN A 10 -12.11 -15.20 7.85
C ASN A 10 -12.60 -16.13 8.96
N GLN A 11 -13.68 -15.73 9.61
CA GLN A 11 -14.39 -16.55 10.57
C GLN A 11 -15.83 -16.07 10.65
N LYS A 12 -16.71 -16.94 11.12
CA LYS A 12 -18.10 -16.60 11.39
C LYS A 12 -18.18 -15.52 12.47
N GLY A 13 -18.85 -14.42 12.17
CA GLY A 13 -19.00 -13.26 13.07
C GLY A 13 -20.37 -12.63 12.96
N PHE A 14 -20.66 -11.69 13.86
CA PHE A 14 -21.84 -10.82 13.75
C PHE A 14 -21.37 -9.40 13.43
N TYR A 15 -21.94 -8.81 12.39
CA TYR A 15 -21.67 -7.44 11.97
C TYR A 15 -22.98 -6.67 11.79
N LYS A 16 -23.18 -5.58 12.54
CA LYS A 16 -24.39 -4.72 12.52
C LYS A 16 -25.69 -5.55 12.46
N ASP A 17 -25.82 -6.50 13.38
CA ASP A 17 -26.97 -7.41 13.51
C ASP A 17 -27.15 -8.46 12.41
N ARG A 18 -26.21 -8.54 11.45
CA ARG A 18 -26.15 -9.62 10.45
C ARG A 18 -25.13 -10.67 10.87
N LEU A 19 -25.53 -11.94 10.81
CA LEU A 19 -24.60 -13.06 10.91
C LEU A 19 -23.83 -13.19 9.60
N ILE A 20 -22.52 -13.03 9.66
CA ILE A 20 -21.60 -13.17 8.53
C ILE A 20 -20.92 -14.53 8.61
N GLN A 21 -20.92 -15.28 7.52
CA GLN A 21 -20.29 -16.59 7.45
C GLN A 21 -18.78 -16.49 7.19
N ASP A 22 -18.05 -17.55 7.56
CA ASP A 22 -16.66 -17.71 7.12
C ASP A 22 -16.58 -17.68 5.58
N GLY A 23 -15.68 -16.87 5.05
CA GLY A 23 -15.50 -16.63 3.63
C GLY A 23 -16.53 -15.70 2.98
N GLU A 24 -17.54 -15.20 3.71
CA GLU A 24 -18.55 -14.31 3.16
C GLU A 24 -17.99 -12.90 2.91
N ILE A 25 -18.33 -12.34 1.76
CA ILE A 25 -17.92 -11.01 1.33
C ILE A 25 -19.01 -10.00 1.69
N PHE A 26 -18.64 -8.94 2.39
CA PHE A 26 -19.56 -7.89 2.82
C PHE A 26 -18.88 -6.52 2.79
N ALA A 27 -19.68 -5.45 2.86
CA ALA A 27 -19.18 -4.09 2.85
C ALA A 27 -19.15 -3.51 4.26
N VAL A 28 -18.04 -2.88 4.65
CA VAL A 28 -17.87 -2.17 5.92
C VAL A 28 -17.44 -0.73 5.65
N GLY A 29 -17.53 0.15 6.67
CA GLY A 29 -16.97 1.49 6.54
C GLY A 29 -15.47 1.46 6.28
N GLU A 30 -14.93 2.41 5.52
CA GLU A 30 -13.52 2.41 5.12
C GLU A 30 -12.55 2.36 6.33
N ASP A 31 -12.92 3.05 7.42
CA ASP A 31 -12.24 3.05 8.72
C ASP A 31 -12.49 1.81 9.60
N GLU A 32 -13.46 0.94 9.26
CA GLU A 32 -13.74 -0.24 10.06
C GLU A 32 -12.71 -1.35 9.78
N THR A 33 -11.97 -1.74 10.82
CA THR A 33 -11.02 -2.86 10.78
C THR A 33 -11.41 -3.87 11.85
N GLY A 34 -11.18 -5.15 11.58
CA GLY A 34 -11.52 -6.23 12.50
C GLY A 34 -10.55 -7.39 12.36
N LEU A 35 -10.31 -8.12 13.45
CA LEU A 35 -9.47 -9.33 13.41
C LEU A 35 -10.11 -10.49 12.63
N TRP A 36 -11.40 -10.42 12.38
CA TRP A 36 -12.21 -11.54 11.90
C TRP A 36 -12.65 -11.40 10.44
N PHE A 37 -12.32 -10.28 9.80
CA PHE A 37 -12.51 -10.03 8.39
C PHE A 37 -11.29 -9.28 7.85
N GLU A 38 -10.91 -9.56 6.61
CA GLU A 38 -9.82 -8.90 5.91
C GLU A 38 -10.37 -8.05 4.77
N ASP A 39 -9.69 -6.95 4.46
CA ASP A 39 -9.98 -6.17 3.26
C ASP A 39 -9.74 -7.00 1.99
N LEU A 40 -10.73 -7.01 1.10
CA LEU A 40 -10.60 -7.66 -0.22
C LEU A 40 -9.88 -6.76 -1.22
N ASP A 41 -10.14 -5.47 -1.11
CA ASP A 41 -9.42 -4.43 -1.81
C ASP A 41 -8.80 -3.56 -0.74
N PRO A 42 -7.72 -4.02 -0.07
CA PRO A 42 -6.96 -3.12 0.77
C PRO A 42 -6.50 -2.02 -0.17
N LYS A 43 -7.19 -0.87 -0.13
CA LYS A 43 -6.67 0.38 -0.68
C LYS A 43 -5.23 0.39 -0.21
N PRO A 44 -4.24 0.38 -1.12
CA PRO A 44 -2.85 0.25 -0.73
C PRO A 44 -2.57 1.36 0.28
N VAL A 45 -2.50 0.99 1.55
CA VAL A 45 -2.18 1.88 2.67
C VAL A 45 -0.69 2.09 2.59
N GLY A 46 -0.28 2.89 1.61
CA GLY A 46 1.08 2.86 1.09
C GLY A 46 1.28 1.55 0.36
N THR A 47 1.51 1.63 -0.94
CA THR A 47 2.23 0.59 -1.64
C THR A 47 3.53 0.40 -0.85
N ASP A 48 3.60 -0.65 -0.02
CA ASP A 48 4.80 -1.46 0.13
C ASP A 48 5.09 -2.01 -1.29
N THR A 49 5.35 -1.12 -2.25
CA THR A 49 6.30 -1.45 -3.27
C THR A 49 7.49 -1.84 -2.44
N ASN A 50 7.97 -3.05 -2.67
CA ASN A 50 9.23 -3.58 -2.20
C ASN A 50 10.40 -2.77 -2.80
N SER A 51 10.28 -1.46 -2.74
CA SER A 51 11.22 -0.41 -2.99
C SER A 51 12.13 -0.39 -1.78
N ASN A 52 12.93 -1.46 -1.66
CA ASN A 52 14.05 -1.55 -0.73
C ASN A 52 15.14 -0.49 -1.04
N TYR A 53 14.79 0.63 -1.67
CA TYR A 53 15.60 1.81 -1.88
C TYR A 53 16.23 2.28 -0.57
N SER A 54 15.49 2.25 0.54
CA SER A 54 16.06 2.54 1.88
C SER A 54 17.23 1.62 2.26
N ARG A 55 17.23 0.36 1.79
CA ARG A 55 18.32 -0.61 1.98
C ARG A 55 19.39 -0.58 0.87
N MET A 56 19.14 0.09 -0.25
CA MET A 56 20.09 0.25 -1.35
C MET A 56 21.16 1.30 -1.04
N ASN A 57 22.32 1.16 -1.69
CA ASN A 57 23.38 2.17 -1.63
C ASN A 57 23.09 3.33 -2.57
N LYS A 58 23.71 4.49 -2.34
CA LYS A 58 23.53 5.70 -3.18
C LYS A 58 23.69 5.40 -4.67
N GLU A 59 24.68 4.60 -5.03
CA GLU A 59 24.95 4.22 -6.42
C GLU A 59 23.80 3.40 -7.05
N ALA A 60 23.24 2.45 -6.31
CA ALA A 60 22.11 1.65 -6.76
C ALA A 60 20.83 2.50 -6.90
N LEU A 61 20.64 3.48 -6.01
CA LEU A 61 19.55 4.44 -6.10
C LEU A 61 19.70 5.36 -7.31
N THR A 62 20.89 5.90 -7.56
CA THR A 62 21.17 6.70 -8.75
C THR A 62 20.93 5.90 -10.04
N ALA A 63 21.35 4.64 -10.09
CA ALA A 63 21.10 3.77 -11.24
C ALA A 63 19.60 3.46 -11.44
N ALA A 64 18.86 3.21 -10.36
CA ALA A 64 17.41 3.00 -10.41
C ALA A 64 16.68 4.27 -10.90
N ALA A 65 17.11 5.44 -10.44
CA ALA A 65 16.51 6.72 -10.82
C ALA A 65 16.79 7.02 -12.29
N ALA A 66 18.01 6.77 -12.77
CA ALA A 66 18.34 6.83 -14.19
C ALA A 66 17.52 5.85 -15.04
N ALA A 67 17.30 4.62 -14.55
CA ALA A 67 16.47 3.63 -15.24
C ALA A 67 14.99 4.06 -15.35
N LYS A 68 14.48 4.79 -14.35
CA LYS A 68 13.14 5.40 -14.36
C LYS A 68 13.09 6.78 -15.05
N ASN A 69 14.17 7.22 -15.72
CA ASN A 69 14.29 8.55 -16.35
C ASN A 69 14.06 9.72 -15.38
N ILE A 70 14.41 9.54 -14.11
CA ILE A 70 14.37 10.61 -13.10
C ILE A 70 15.61 11.49 -13.29
N GLU A 71 15.39 12.79 -13.47
CA GLU A 71 16.46 13.77 -13.63
C GLU A 71 17.16 14.02 -12.28
N LEU A 72 18.40 13.57 -12.18
CA LEU A 72 19.24 13.74 -11.00
C LEU A 72 20.21 14.90 -11.21
N ASN A 73 20.28 15.82 -10.25
CA ASN A 73 21.24 16.92 -10.24
C ASN A 73 22.61 16.50 -9.66
N GLY A 74 22.75 15.25 -9.19
CA GLY A 74 24.00 14.69 -8.67
C GLY A 74 24.39 15.18 -7.27
N SER A 75 23.60 16.10 -6.71
CA SER A 75 23.74 16.62 -5.34
C SER A 75 22.78 15.93 -4.36
N GLU A 76 21.91 15.07 -4.88
CA GLU A 76 20.87 14.39 -4.11
C GLU A 76 21.49 13.45 -3.06
N THR A 77 20.89 13.49 -1.89
CA THR A 77 21.22 12.59 -0.78
C THR A 77 20.53 11.25 -0.98
N LYS A 78 21.03 10.22 -0.29
CA LYS A 78 20.42 8.89 -0.28
C LYS A 78 18.90 8.97 -0.02
N ALA A 79 18.50 9.77 0.98
CA ALA A 79 17.09 9.94 1.32
C ALA A 79 16.26 10.59 0.20
N GLN A 80 16.78 11.65 -0.44
CA GLN A 80 16.10 12.30 -1.57
C GLN A 80 15.96 11.36 -2.77
N LEU A 81 16.97 10.54 -3.05
CA LEU A 81 16.89 9.54 -4.13
C LEU A 81 15.86 8.45 -3.83
N VAL A 82 15.76 8.01 -2.57
CA VAL A 82 14.74 7.05 -2.12
C VAL A 82 13.34 7.62 -2.33
N GLU A 83 13.11 8.85 -1.86
CA GLU A 83 11.81 9.53 -1.97
C GLU A 83 11.37 9.71 -3.43
N LEU A 84 12.26 10.20 -4.30
CA LEU A 84 11.99 10.34 -5.74
C LEU A 84 11.65 9.01 -6.41
N LEU A 85 12.34 7.93 -6.01
CA LEU A 85 12.13 6.60 -6.57
C LEU A 85 10.83 5.96 -6.10
N GLU A 86 10.47 6.14 -4.84
CA GLU A 86 9.19 5.69 -4.30
C GLU A 86 8.04 6.46 -4.96
N GLU A 87 8.15 7.78 -5.08
CA GLU A 87 7.15 8.62 -5.74
C GLU A 87 6.96 8.24 -7.22
N ALA A 88 8.06 8.02 -7.94
CA ALA A 88 8.00 7.58 -9.34
C ALA A 88 7.39 6.18 -9.51
N ASP A 89 7.49 5.30 -8.51
CA ASP A 89 6.86 3.97 -8.55
C ASP A 89 5.37 4.02 -8.23
N LEU A 90 4.97 4.89 -7.31
CA LEU A 90 3.56 5.18 -6.97
C LEU A 90 2.76 5.80 -8.13
N LEU A 91 3.43 6.40 -9.11
CA LEU A 91 2.82 7.08 -10.27
C LEU A 91 2.71 6.19 -11.53
N GLN A 92 3.21 4.95 -11.51
CA GLN A 92 3.10 4.00 -12.63
C GLN A 92 1.86 3.10 -12.55
#